data_AF-A0A933Z805-F1
#
_entry.id   AF-A0A933Z805-F1
#
_cell.length_a   1.000
_cell.length_b   1.000
_cell.length_c   1.000
_cell.angle_alpha   90.00
_cell.angle_beta   90.00
_cell.angle_gamma   90.00
#
_symmetry.space_group_name_H-M   'P 1'
#
loop_
_entity.id
_entity.type
_entity.pdbx_description
1 polymer ?
#
loop_
_entity_poly.entity_id
_entity_poly.type
_entity_poly.pdbx_seq_one_letter_code
_entity_poly.pdbx_strand_id
1 'polypeptide(L)'
;MAHDNHQRGGQGNGNGQDLPTMWIDPQACQGCVLCLKACSAKAIRVRGGVAHILPQACVNCGDCFRACPHMAVRCRTTPLEHMRRFQHPVAAASPTLFSQFGYRTTPNQILLALERLGFQQVMDMGWLCEMNSVAMEEYLLAHPELRPGISPSCPAVIRLIAGRFPSLLGNVLPILPPRVFAGKVVKERLAQSQGWDPREVGVFHIAPCAAKMVGPHDPVVLDQPYVDGVFSFREIYGPLLQALQGLEEDHTLQKCSGAGIAWAMSGGQAAAVDVEHTLDVAGFDEVVRILEMLEAGRLRDLRFLEAHICPDGCLGGPLVVENHYRAKSVTLRQMRRFGAMSRVNRAKIKQFMAEGLYDWRQEARPCPLPPLDPDTSQAIAKMKAIQSLTARLPGIECGVCGSPDCQTFAEDVILGRAGEDLCPFTLQRGGPHPAPAGRQTVTVKDLVDKLGLEVAAGAGGLGREVKGGYISDLLSDVMANAQTGAVWLTIQAHQNVVAVAVLKELAAVILVGGRAPAEETVAKAEQEAVPVLAAPDDAFTLAGRLHALGL
;
A
#
# COMPACT_ATOMS: atom_id res chain seq x y z
N MET A 1 46.34 -12.69 -21.17
CA MET A 1 45.53 -12.34 -22.36
C MET A 1 44.24 -13.14 -22.28
N ALA A 2 43.10 -12.44 -22.27
CA ALA A 2 41.70 -12.87 -22.12
C ALA A 2 41.05 -12.26 -20.86
N HIS A 3 40.80 -10.96 -20.92
CA HIS A 3 39.84 -10.22 -20.10
C HIS A 3 38.69 -9.76 -21.01
N ASP A 4 37.52 -9.58 -20.40
CA ASP A 4 36.33 -8.86 -20.86
C ASP A 4 35.50 -9.45 -22.02
N ASN A 5 34.34 -10.01 -21.65
CA ASN A 5 33.15 -9.83 -22.46
C ASN A 5 31.82 -10.08 -21.71
N HIS A 6 31.54 -9.38 -20.60
CA HIS A 6 30.19 -9.34 -19.98
C HIS A 6 29.84 -7.91 -19.50
N GLN A 7 29.80 -6.97 -20.44
CA GLN A 7 29.14 -5.66 -20.29
C GLN A 7 28.52 -5.24 -21.63
N ARG A 8 27.30 -5.70 -21.92
CA ARG A 8 26.40 -5.05 -22.89
C ARG A 8 24.95 -5.17 -22.42
N GLY A 9 24.62 -4.36 -21.42
CA GLY A 9 23.25 -3.94 -21.13
C GLY A 9 23.18 -2.42 -21.26
N GLY A 10 22.55 -1.94 -22.33
CA GLY A 10 22.04 -0.57 -22.50
C GLY A 10 23.05 0.58 -22.40
N GLN A 11 23.72 0.93 -23.50
CA GLN A 11 24.28 2.27 -23.67
C GLN A 11 23.12 3.27 -23.80
N GLY A 12 23.00 4.14 -22.80
CA GLY A 12 22.10 5.28 -22.81
C GLY A 12 22.57 6.34 -23.80
N ASN A 13 21.63 6.90 -24.57
CA ASN A 13 21.84 8.14 -25.29
C ASN A 13 21.77 9.30 -24.30
N GLY A 14 22.84 10.10 -24.25
CA GLY A 14 23.03 11.24 -23.37
C GLY A 14 22.12 12.42 -23.68
N ASN A 15 20.88 12.34 -23.19
CA ASN A 15 20.07 13.47 -22.72
C ASN A 15 19.57 13.06 -21.33
N GLY A 16 19.44 13.97 -20.36
CA GLY A 16 19.07 13.65 -18.97
C GLY A 16 17.71 12.96 -18.82
N GLN A 17 17.67 11.66 -19.10
CA GLN A 17 16.48 10.83 -19.12
C GLN A 17 16.06 10.45 -17.70
N ASP A 18 14.77 10.60 -17.46
CA ASP A 18 14.05 10.44 -16.20
C ASP A 18 14.42 9.18 -15.43
N LEU A 19 15.25 9.34 -14.39
CA LEU A 19 15.38 8.31 -13.36
C LEU A 19 14.00 8.05 -12.74
N PRO A 20 13.63 6.80 -12.45
CA PRO A 20 12.34 6.49 -11.82
C PRO A 20 12.28 7.06 -10.40
N THR A 21 11.09 7.46 -9.96
CA THR A 21 10.89 8.00 -8.59
C THR A 21 11.17 6.97 -7.50
N MET A 22 11.01 5.68 -7.80
CA MET A 22 11.35 4.57 -6.92
C MET A 22 12.39 3.69 -7.61
N TRP A 23 13.46 3.33 -6.91
CA TRP A 23 14.47 2.38 -7.42
C TRP A 23 15.00 1.47 -6.32
N ILE A 24 15.71 0.41 -6.73
CA ILE A 24 16.38 -0.53 -5.83
C ILE A 24 17.88 -0.22 -5.87
N ASP A 25 18.47 -0.04 -4.71
CA ASP A 25 19.92 -0.03 -4.49
C ASP A 25 20.41 -1.49 -4.42
N PRO A 26 21.13 -1.97 -5.44
CA PRO A 26 21.55 -3.37 -5.52
C PRO A 26 22.59 -3.73 -4.46
N GLN A 27 23.35 -2.76 -3.94
CA GLN A 27 24.38 -3.01 -2.93
C GLN A 27 23.76 -3.23 -1.54
N ALA A 28 22.63 -2.58 -1.26
CA ALA A 28 21.89 -2.76 -0.02
C ALA A 28 20.88 -3.93 -0.08
N CYS A 29 20.47 -4.37 -1.27
CA CYS A 29 19.44 -5.40 -1.43
C CYS A 29 19.94 -6.79 -1.03
N GLN A 30 19.13 -7.51 -0.25
CA GLN A 30 19.41 -8.88 0.19
C GLN A 30 18.50 -9.92 -0.49
N GLY A 31 17.67 -9.52 -1.45
CA GLY A 31 16.78 -10.45 -2.16
C GLY A 31 15.69 -11.10 -1.30
N CYS A 32 15.40 -10.58 -0.10
CA CYS A 32 14.52 -11.20 0.90
C CYS A 32 13.01 -11.19 0.57
N VAL A 33 12.62 -10.83 -0.66
CA VAL A 33 11.24 -10.82 -1.20
C VAL A 33 10.17 -10.00 -0.46
N LEU A 34 10.47 -9.33 0.65
CA LEU A 34 9.50 -8.53 1.41
C LEU A 34 8.87 -7.39 0.58
N CYS A 35 9.68 -6.67 -0.18
CA CYS A 35 9.19 -5.61 -1.08
C CYS A 35 8.28 -6.17 -2.19
N LEU A 36 8.57 -7.38 -2.68
CA LEU A 36 7.75 -8.10 -3.64
C LEU A 36 6.39 -8.46 -3.05
N LYS A 37 6.36 -8.94 -1.81
CA LYS A 37 5.11 -9.25 -1.09
C LYS A 37 4.28 -8.02 -0.77
N ALA A 38 4.92 -6.90 -0.45
CA ALA A 38 4.24 -5.65 -0.17
C ALA A 38 3.65 -4.95 -1.41
N CYS A 39 4.00 -5.38 -2.63
CA CYS A 39 3.61 -4.67 -3.84
C CYS A 39 2.28 -5.21 -4.41
N SER A 40 1.15 -4.65 -4.00
CA SER A 40 -0.18 -4.98 -4.56
C SER A 40 -0.31 -4.69 -6.06
N ALA A 41 0.50 -3.77 -6.59
CA ALA A 41 0.61 -3.53 -8.04
C ALA A 41 1.34 -4.64 -8.80
N LYS A 42 1.91 -5.64 -8.10
CA LYS A 42 2.69 -6.77 -8.67
C LYS A 42 3.84 -6.30 -9.56
N ALA A 43 4.42 -5.14 -9.25
CA ALA A 43 5.44 -4.47 -10.06
C ALA A 43 6.87 -4.90 -9.73
N ILE A 44 7.09 -5.77 -8.74
CA ILE A 44 8.43 -6.17 -8.30
C ILE A 44 8.74 -7.60 -8.69
N ARG A 45 9.98 -7.84 -9.13
CA ARG A 45 10.59 -9.17 -9.32
C ARG A 45 11.86 -9.27 -8.50
N VAL A 46 12.21 -10.47 -8.06
CA VAL A 46 13.52 -10.76 -7.47
C VAL A 46 14.24 -11.77 -8.35
N ARG A 47 15.40 -11.41 -8.89
CA ARG A 47 16.20 -12.24 -9.81
C ARG A 47 17.67 -12.07 -9.45
N GLY A 48 18.43 -13.17 -9.49
CA GLY A 48 19.87 -13.13 -9.16
C GLY A 48 20.15 -12.55 -7.76
N GLY A 49 19.24 -12.73 -6.80
CA GLY A 49 19.36 -12.18 -5.44
C GLY A 49 19.02 -10.70 -5.28
N VAL A 50 18.58 -9.99 -6.33
CA VAL A 50 18.28 -8.56 -6.28
C VAL A 50 16.85 -8.28 -6.73
N ALA A 51 16.20 -7.30 -6.08
CA ALA A 51 14.87 -6.85 -6.47
C ALA A 51 14.93 -5.87 -7.65
N HIS A 52 13.94 -5.92 -8.52
CA HIS A 52 13.77 -5.03 -9.67
C HIS A 52 12.32 -4.54 -9.72
N ILE A 53 12.14 -3.23 -9.96
CA ILE A 53 10.83 -2.61 -10.17
C ILE A 53 10.58 -2.54 -11.67
N LEU A 54 9.44 -3.05 -12.13
CA LEU A 54 8.93 -2.90 -13.49
C LEU A 54 8.22 -1.54 -13.59
N PRO A 55 8.79 -0.52 -14.27
CA PRO A 55 8.25 0.83 -14.25
C PRO A 55 6.82 0.91 -14.77
N GLN A 56 6.49 0.12 -15.80
CA GLN A 56 5.17 0.09 -16.43
C GLN A 56 4.04 -0.38 -15.49
N ALA A 57 4.36 -1.18 -14.47
CA ALA A 57 3.37 -1.66 -13.50
C ALA A 57 3.38 -0.85 -12.19
N CYS A 58 4.41 -0.04 -11.96
CA CYS A 58 4.56 0.70 -10.70
C CYS A 58 3.67 1.95 -10.68
N VAL A 59 2.78 2.04 -9.68
CA VAL A 59 1.98 3.26 -9.45
C VAL A 59 2.66 4.28 -8.53
N ASN A 60 3.91 4.02 -8.12
CA ASN A 60 4.71 4.82 -7.20
C ASN A 60 4.11 5.00 -5.79
N CYS A 61 3.34 4.02 -5.28
CA CYS A 61 2.72 4.12 -3.95
C CYS A 61 3.74 4.11 -2.79
N GLY A 62 4.87 3.41 -2.96
CA GLY A 62 5.95 3.33 -1.97
C GLY A 62 5.75 2.28 -0.87
N ASP A 63 4.82 1.34 -1.00
CA ASP A 63 4.66 0.25 -0.01
C ASP A 63 5.92 -0.63 0.07
N CYS A 64 6.57 -0.85 -1.07
CA CYS A 64 7.87 -1.53 -1.13
C CYS A 64 8.96 -0.80 -0.33
N PHE A 65 8.93 0.54 -0.32
CA PHE A 65 9.86 1.36 0.46
C PHE A 65 9.66 1.17 1.96
N ARG A 66 8.40 1.17 2.41
CA ARG A 66 8.07 0.89 3.82
C ARG A 66 8.44 -0.52 4.25
N ALA A 67 8.29 -1.51 3.37
CA ALA A 67 8.50 -2.91 3.68
C ALA A 67 9.97 -3.35 3.72
N CYS A 68 10.90 -2.55 3.20
CA CYS A 68 12.29 -2.95 3.07
C CYS A 68 13.10 -2.73 4.37
N PRO A 69 13.52 -3.78 5.09
CA PRO A 69 14.29 -3.63 6.33
C PRO A 69 15.75 -3.19 6.08
N HIS A 70 16.26 -3.42 4.86
CA HIS A 70 17.63 -3.07 4.48
C HIS A 70 17.73 -1.66 3.89
N MET A 71 16.61 -0.93 3.83
CA MET A 71 16.50 0.38 3.17
C MET A 71 16.90 0.34 1.68
N ALA A 72 17.01 -0.82 1.05
CA ALA A 72 17.45 -0.96 -0.33
C ALA A 72 16.50 -0.31 -1.35
N VAL A 73 15.22 -0.19 -1.03
CA VAL A 73 14.28 0.57 -1.85
C VAL A 73 14.48 2.05 -1.54
N ARG A 74 14.76 2.86 -2.57
CA ARG A 74 14.99 4.31 -2.47
C ARG A 74 13.87 5.07 -3.15
N CYS A 75 13.60 6.28 -2.65
CA CYS A 75 12.65 7.22 -3.22
C CYS A 75 13.41 8.49 -3.60
N ARG A 76 13.19 9.00 -4.83
CA ARG A 76 13.73 10.30 -5.22
C ARG A 76 12.99 11.36 -4.45
N THR A 77 13.72 12.32 -3.93
CA THR A 77 13.18 13.49 -3.25
C THR A 77 13.93 14.72 -3.72
N THR A 78 13.36 15.90 -3.48
CA THR A 78 14.08 17.14 -3.73
C THR A 78 14.91 17.47 -2.50
N PRO A 79 16.23 17.68 -2.61
CA PRO A 79 17.03 18.14 -1.49
C PRO A 79 16.65 19.56 -1.06
N LEU A 80 16.62 19.85 0.25
CA LEU A 80 16.15 21.12 0.79
C LEU A 80 16.94 22.33 0.28
N GLU A 81 18.24 22.16 -0.02
CA GLU A 81 19.09 23.20 -0.59
C GLU A 81 18.63 23.71 -1.95
N HIS A 82 17.80 22.96 -2.68
CA HIS A 82 17.22 23.42 -3.95
C HIS A 82 16.37 24.69 -3.78
N MET A 83 15.82 24.96 -2.59
CA MET A 83 15.07 26.20 -2.35
C MET A 83 15.93 27.45 -2.53
N ARG A 84 17.26 27.35 -2.34
CA ARG A 84 18.20 28.48 -2.50
C ARG A 84 18.44 28.88 -3.95
N ARG A 85 17.93 28.11 -4.92
CA ARG A 85 18.03 28.45 -6.35
C ARG A 85 17.05 29.56 -6.76
N PHE A 86 16.10 29.89 -5.91
CA PHE A 86 15.04 30.85 -6.17
C PHE A 86 15.16 32.03 -5.21
N GLN A 87 14.86 33.23 -5.69
CA GLN A 87 14.85 34.43 -4.85
C GLN A 87 13.63 34.43 -3.92
N HIS A 88 12.53 33.83 -4.39
CA HIS A 88 11.26 33.79 -3.67
C HIS A 88 10.81 32.34 -3.45
N PRO A 89 11.43 31.60 -2.51
CA PRO A 89 11.01 30.24 -2.19
C PRO A 89 9.68 30.24 -1.41
N VAL A 90 8.70 29.50 -1.91
CA VAL A 90 7.35 29.37 -1.35
C VAL A 90 7.10 27.92 -0.94
N ALA A 91 6.78 27.69 0.34
CA ALA A 91 6.39 26.36 0.82
C ALA A 91 4.88 26.15 0.70
N ALA A 92 4.46 24.97 0.28
CA ALA A 92 3.07 24.54 0.30
C ALA A 92 2.96 23.24 1.14
N ALA A 93 2.59 23.41 2.42
CA ALA A 93 2.63 22.36 3.42
C ALA A 93 1.36 21.49 3.40
N SER A 94 1.49 20.20 3.11
CA SER A 94 0.35 19.27 3.16
C SER A 94 -0.33 19.27 4.54
N PRO A 95 -1.67 19.18 4.64
CA PRO A 95 -2.37 19.10 5.93
C PRO A 95 -1.92 17.91 6.79
N THR A 96 -1.42 16.84 6.15
CA THR A 96 -0.81 15.67 6.82
C THR A 96 0.38 16.05 7.71
N LEU A 97 1.08 17.15 7.40
CA LEU A 97 2.24 17.62 8.18
C LEU A 97 1.83 18.05 9.59
N PHE A 98 0.60 18.55 9.75
CA PHE A 98 0.07 19.08 11.02
C PHE A 98 -0.11 18.03 12.12
N SER A 99 -0.01 16.74 11.77
CA SER A 99 -0.11 15.63 12.71
C SER A 99 1.21 14.90 12.97
N GLN A 100 2.33 15.38 12.42
CA GLN A 100 3.63 14.72 12.54
C GLN A 100 4.42 15.09 13.82
N PHE A 101 4.00 16.16 14.52
CA PHE A 101 4.77 16.73 15.65
C PHE A 101 4.04 16.59 17.01
N GLY A 102 3.23 15.54 17.16
CA GLY A 102 2.52 15.22 18.39
C GLY A 102 1.31 16.12 18.70
N TYR A 103 0.76 15.99 19.92
CA TYR A 103 -0.54 16.57 20.28
C TYR A 103 -0.54 18.06 20.63
N ARG A 104 0.61 18.62 20.99
CA ARG A 104 0.73 19.99 21.50
C ARG A 104 0.97 21.00 20.39
N THR A 105 1.64 20.59 19.32
CA THR A 105 2.01 21.44 18.19
C THR A 105 0.78 21.82 17.38
N THR A 106 0.58 23.11 17.12
CA THR A 106 -0.52 23.61 16.31
C THR A 106 -0.15 23.63 14.82
N PRO A 107 -1.13 23.64 13.90
CA PRO A 107 -0.85 23.83 12.48
C PRO A 107 -0.13 25.17 12.23
N ASN A 108 -0.54 26.23 12.94
CA ASN A 108 0.08 27.55 12.82
C ASN A 108 1.57 27.53 13.21
N GLN A 109 1.95 26.87 14.30
CA GLN A 109 3.36 26.71 14.69
C GLN A 109 4.19 26.02 13.60
N ILE A 110 3.62 25.03 12.92
CA ILE A 110 4.31 24.30 11.83
C ILE A 110 4.49 25.21 10.61
N LEU A 111 3.48 26.02 10.27
CA LEU A 111 3.58 26.99 9.18
C LEU A 111 4.63 28.08 9.49
N LEU A 112 4.64 28.62 10.72
CA LEU A 112 5.64 29.58 11.17
C LEU A 112 7.05 28.97 11.22
N ALA A 113 7.18 27.69 11.59
CA ALA A 113 8.46 26.99 11.55
C ALA A 113 9.02 26.89 10.12
N LEU A 114 8.18 26.75 9.10
CA LEU A 114 8.61 26.81 7.70
C LEU A 114 9.12 28.19 7.32
N GLU A 115 8.48 29.25 7.78
CA GLU A 115 8.97 30.62 7.59
C GLU A 115 10.36 30.79 8.24
N ARG A 116 10.54 30.31 9.49
CA ARG A 116 11.85 30.30 10.18
C ARG A 116 12.92 29.46 9.47
N LEU A 117 12.54 28.43 8.71
CA LEU A 117 13.48 27.63 7.91
C LEU A 117 13.99 28.37 6.66
N GLY A 118 13.38 29.50 6.29
CA GLY A 118 13.84 30.36 5.19
C GLY A 118 12.93 30.38 3.97
N PHE A 119 11.70 29.86 4.05
CA PHE A 119 10.70 30.11 3.01
C PHE A 119 10.18 31.53 3.16
N GLN A 120 10.20 32.31 2.06
CA GLN A 120 9.71 33.68 2.08
C GLN A 120 8.18 33.76 2.21
N GLN A 121 7.48 32.76 1.70
CA GLN A 121 6.04 32.61 1.88
C GLN A 121 5.69 31.17 2.20
N VAL A 122 4.71 30.99 3.08
CA VAL A 122 4.20 29.67 3.45
C VAL A 122 2.70 29.63 3.19
N MET A 123 2.30 28.73 2.29
CA MET A 123 0.91 28.45 2.01
C MET A 123 0.39 27.36 2.93
N ASP A 124 -0.71 27.67 3.60
CA ASP A 124 -1.59 26.68 4.20
C ASP A 124 -2.31 25.87 3.10
N MET A 125 -1.81 24.68 2.79
CA MET A 125 -2.46 23.81 1.79
C MET A 125 -3.79 23.26 2.30
N GLY A 126 -4.03 23.19 3.61
CA GLY A 126 -5.35 22.81 4.14
C GLY A 126 -6.43 23.77 3.65
N TRP A 127 -6.11 25.06 3.54
CA TRP A 127 -7.02 26.05 2.99
C TRP A 127 -7.27 25.85 1.49
N LEU A 128 -6.22 25.51 0.73
CA LEU A 128 -6.36 25.15 -0.70
C LEU A 128 -7.13 23.83 -0.90
N CYS A 129 -7.04 22.90 0.04
CA CYS A 129 -7.84 21.68 0.06
C CYS A 129 -9.33 22.01 0.23
N GLU A 130 -9.69 22.93 1.13
CA GLU A 130 -11.09 23.39 1.25
C GLU A 130 -11.60 24.07 -0.03
N MET A 131 -10.76 24.87 -0.68
CA MET A 131 -11.10 25.47 -1.98
C MET A 131 -11.39 24.39 -3.04
N ASN A 132 -10.58 23.33 -3.06
CA ASN A 132 -10.77 22.20 -3.95
C ASN A 132 -12.03 21.39 -3.63
N SER A 133 -12.38 21.20 -2.36
CA SER A 133 -13.65 20.55 -1.99
C SER A 133 -14.84 21.31 -2.58
N VAL A 134 -14.86 22.63 -2.43
CA VAL A 134 -15.93 23.46 -3.01
C VAL A 134 -15.92 23.41 -4.54
N ALA A 135 -14.75 23.42 -5.18
CA ALA A 135 -14.65 23.33 -6.64
C ALA A 135 -15.15 21.96 -7.16
N MET A 136 -14.81 20.86 -6.49
CA MET A 136 -15.30 19.52 -6.81
C MET A 136 -16.81 19.40 -6.61
N GLU A 137 -17.34 19.94 -5.51
CA GLU A 137 -18.79 19.99 -5.25
C GLU A 137 -19.53 20.76 -6.35
N GLU A 138 -19.08 21.98 -6.68
CA GLU A 138 -19.65 22.79 -7.76
C GLU A 138 -19.64 22.05 -9.09
N TYR A 139 -18.52 21.41 -9.42
CA TYR A 139 -18.40 20.65 -10.65
C TYR A 139 -19.39 19.49 -10.70
N LEU A 140 -19.50 18.71 -9.63
CA LEU A 140 -20.42 17.57 -9.53
C LEU A 140 -21.90 17.99 -9.56
N LEU A 141 -22.24 19.14 -8.97
CA LEU A 141 -23.58 19.69 -9.02
C LEU A 141 -23.94 20.18 -10.43
N ALA A 142 -22.98 20.77 -11.15
CA ALA A 142 -23.16 21.22 -12.52
C ALA A 142 -23.22 20.07 -13.55
N HIS A 143 -22.62 18.92 -13.24
CA HIS A 143 -22.53 17.74 -14.12
C HIS A 143 -23.16 16.50 -13.46
N PRO A 144 -24.51 16.48 -13.29
CA PRO A 144 -25.20 15.38 -12.62
C PRO A 144 -25.10 14.02 -13.34
N GLU A 145 -24.70 14.01 -14.62
CA GLU A 145 -24.43 12.85 -15.46
C GLU A 145 -23.10 12.16 -15.14
N LEU A 146 -22.13 12.87 -14.55
CA LEU A 146 -20.85 12.30 -14.15
C LEU A 146 -21.03 11.45 -12.88
N ARG A 147 -21.02 10.12 -13.02
CA ARG A 147 -21.28 9.19 -11.92
C ARG A 147 -20.36 7.96 -11.91
N PRO A 148 -19.60 7.74 -10.81
CA PRO A 148 -19.19 8.74 -9.83
C PRO A 148 -18.16 9.71 -10.43
N GLY A 149 -18.02 10.90 -9.87
CA GLY A 149 -16.78 11.67 -10.01
C GLY A 149 -15.72 11.13 -9.04
N ILE A 150 -14.53 10.83 -9.54
CA ILE A 150 -13.39 10.29 -8.78
C ILE A 150 -12.45 11.44 -8.43
N SER A 151 -12.08 11.55 -7.16
CA SER A 151 -11.11 12.57 -6.71
C SER A 151 -9.75 12.42 -7.42
N PRO A 152 -9.16 13.50 -7.96
CA PRO A 152 -7.85 13.50 -8.61
C PRO A 152 -6.68 13.60 -7.63
N SER A 153 -6.95 13.58 -6.32
CA SER A 153 -6.00 13.95 -5.27
C SER A 153 -4.86 12.94 -5.06
N CYS A 154 -5.11 11.63 -5.24
CA CYS A 154 -4.14 10.56 -5.02
C CYS A 154 -3.48 10.16 -6.36
N PRO A 155 -2.21 10.55 -6.63
CA PRO A 155 -1.57 10.26 -7.92
C PRO A 155 -1.42 8.76 -8.20
N ALA A 156 -1.27 7.95 -7.15
CA ALA A 156 -1.16 6.49 -7.30
C ALA A 156 -2.49 5.86 -7.75
N VAL A 157 -3.65 6.40 -7.32
CA VAL A 157 -4.96 5.98 -7.82
C VAL A 157 -5.12 6.37 -9.29
N ILE A 158 -4.72 7.59 -9.66
CA ILE A 158 -4.81 8.05 -11.06
C ILE A 158 -3.92 7.21 -11.99
N ARG A 159 -2.71 6.84 -11.55
CA ARG A 159 -1.85 5.91 -12.30
C ARG A 159 -2.44 4.51 -12.37
N LEU A 160 -3.08 4.03 -11.31
CA LEU A 160 -3.77 2.75 -11.31
C LEU A 160 -4.94 2.74 -12.32
N ILE A 161 -5.75 3.80 -12.33
CA ILE A 161 -6.86 3.97 -13.28
C ILE A 161 -6.32 4.02 -14.70
N ALA A 162 -5.33 4.88 -14.98
CA ALA A 162 -4.75 5.02 -16.32
C ALA A 162 -4.13 3.72 -16.85
N GLY A 163 -3.58 2.87 -15.97
CA GLY A 163 -2.92 1.62 -16.35
C GLY A 163 -3.82 0.40 -16.41
N ARG A 164 -4.81 0.28 -15.51
CA ARG A 164 -5.63 -0.93 -15.35
C ARG A 164 -7.13 -0.72 -15.57
N PHE A 165 -7.64 0.49 -15.37
CA PHE A 165 -9.07 0.82 -15.49
C PHE A 165 -9.28 2.03 -16.42
N PRO A 166 -8.72 2.03 -17.65
CA PRO A 166 -8.71 3.21 -18.50
C PRO A 166 -10.12 3.70 -18.88
N SER A 167 -11.14 2.83 -18.81
CA SER A 167 -12.54 3.21 -19.01
C SER A 167 -13.05 4.21 -17.96
N LEU A 168 -12.48 4.21 -16.76
CA LEU A 168 -12.83 5.11 -15.65
C LEU A 168 -12.06 6.44 -15.68
N LEU A 169 -11.20 6.69 -16.67
CA LEU A 169 -10.49 7.97 -16.77
C LEU A 169 -11.46 9.16 -16.93
N GLY A 170 -12.55 8.96 -17.67
CA GLY A 170 -13.61 9.96 -17.81
C GLY A 170 -14.36 10.26 -16.51
N ASN A 171 -14.23 9.40 -15.50
CA ASN A 171 -14.79 9.62 -14.17
C ASN A 171 -13.88 10.49 -13.28
N VAL A 172 -12.60 10.68 -13.61
CA VAL A 172 -11.70 11.52 -12.81
C VAL A 172 -12.10 12.99 -12.96
N LEU A 173 -12.34 13.67 -11.83
CA LEU A 173 -12.77 15.06 -11.86
C LEU A 173 -11.69 15.96 -12.51
N PRO A 174 -12.05 16.84 -13.45
CA PRO A 174 -11.12 17.72 -14.14
C PRO A 174 -10.79 18.96 -13.29
N ILE A 175 -10.52 18.76 -11.99
CA ILE A 175 -10.13 19.78 -11.03
C ILE A 175 -8.66 19.59 -10.69
N LEU A 176 -7.82 20.62 -10.86
CA LEU A 176 -6.39 20.53 -10.53
C LEU A 176 -6.19 20.12 -9.06
N PRO A 177 -5.38 19.08 -8.77
CA PRO A 177 -5.07 18.70 -7.40
C PRO A 177 -4.45 19.85 -6.62
N PRO A 178 -4.67 19.96 -5.29
CA PRO A 178 -4.21 21.09 -4.47
C PRO A 178 -2.73 21.45 -4.63
N ARG A 179 -1.84 20.47 -4.85
CA ARG A 179 -0.41 20.71 -5.08
C ARG A 179 -0.14 21.55 -6.34
N VAL A 180 -0.87 21.28 -7.43
CA VAL A 180 -0.68 21.94 -8.73
C VAL A 180 -1.42 23.27 -8.72
N PHE A 181 -2.63 23.28 -8.16
CA PHE A 181 -3.39 24.49 -7.92
C PHE A 181 -2.61 25.51 -7.08
N ALA A 182 -1.91 25.07 -6.03
CA ALA A 182 -1.02 25.92 -5.23
C ALA A 182 0.05 26.61 -6.10
N GLY A 183 0.77 25.84 -6.92
CA GLY A 183 1.80 26.39 -7.80
C GLY A 183 1.25 27.38 -8.82
N LYS A 184 0.10 27.08 -9.42
CA LYS A 184 -0.57 27.99 -10.35
C LYS A 184 -0.99 29.29 -9.69
N VAL A 185 -1.65 29.22 -8.52
CA VAL A 185 -2.03 30.41 -7.73
C VAL A 185 -0.81 31.24 -7.35
N VAL A 186 0.29 30.60 -6.94
CA VAL A 186 1.52 31.31 -6.56
C VAL A 186 2.13 32.02 -7.76
N LYS A 187 2.36 31.30 -8.87
CA LYS A 187 3.06 31.86 -10.02
C LYS A 187 2.21 32.88 -10.80
N GLU A 188 0.89 32.74 -10.82
CA GLU A 188 0.00 33.63 -11.60
C GLU A 188 -0.62 34.77 -10.78
N ARG A 189 -0.88 34.58 -9.48
CA ARG A 189 -1.56 35.58 -8.65
C ARG A 189 -0.65 36.19 -7.60
N LEU A 190 0.02 35.35 -6.80
CA LEU A 190 0.88 35.85 -5.74
C LEU A 190 2.05 36.64 -6.34
N ALA A 191 2.76 36.06 -7.30
CA ALA A 191 3.87 36.74 -7.99
C ALA A 191 3.44 38.09 -8.58
N GLN A 192 2.29 38.13 -9.28
CA GLN A 192 1.74 39.37 -9.82
C GLN A 192 1.44 40.40 -8.72
N SER A 193 0.79 40.01 -7.63
CA SER A 193 0.45 40.91 -6.53
C SER A 193 1.68 41.46 -5.78
N GLN A 194 2.79 40.72 -5.79
CA GLN A 194 4.04 41.09 -5.12
C GLN A 194 5.03 41.77 -6.08
N GLY A 195 4.73 41.84 -7.38
CA GLY A 195 5.64 42.36 -8.39
C GLY A 195 6.86 41.46 -8.64
N TRP A 196 6.76 40.16 -8.36
CA TRP A 196 7.85 39.19 -8.58
C TRP A 196 7.85 38.66 -10.01
N ASP A 197 9.03 38.40 -10.58
CA ASP A 197 9.15 37.60 -11.81
C ASP A 197 8.78 36.14 -11.48
N PRO A 198 7.76 35.53 -12.13
CA PRO A 198 7.38 34.14 -11.87
C PRO A 198 8.52 33.11 -12.02
N ARG A 199 9.59 33.44 -12.73
CA ARG A 199 10.79 32.59 -12.90
C ARG A 199 11.70 32.59 -11.67
N GLU A 200 11.61 33.62 -10.83
CA GLU A 200 12.38 33.76 -9.60
C GLU A 200 11.65 33.16 -8.39
N VAL A 201 10.38 32.77 -8.57
CA VAL A 201 9.52 32.15 -7.57
C VAL A 201 9.63 30.62 -7.64
N GLY A 202 10.14 30.01 -6.57
CA GLY A 202 10.26 28.56 -6.44
C GLY A 202 9.16 28.00 -5.56
N VAL A 203 8.26 27.19 -6.11
CA VAL A 203 7.17 26.57 -5.36
C VAL A 203 7.54 25.16 -4.94
N PHE A 204 7.56 24.92 -3.63
CA PHE A 204 7.94 23.65 -3.04
C PHE A 204 6.79 23.00 -2.26
N HIS A 205 6.36 21.83 -2.72
CA HIS A 205 5.35 21.06 -1.99
C HIS A 205 6.01 20.18 -0.92
N ILE A 206 5.50 20.20 0.31
CA ILE A 206 5.98 19.34 1.38
C ILE A 206 4.98 18.18 1.53
N ALA A 207 5.42 16.95 1.27
CA ALA A 207 4.52 15.82 1.03
C ALA A 207 4.91 14.50 1.76
N PRO A 208 3.91 13.69 2.17
CA PRO A 208 4.12 12.38 2.81
C PRO A 208 4.28 11.22 1.82
N CYS A 209 4.28 11.48 0.51
CA CYS A 209 3.97 10.47 -0.51
C CYS A 209 5.04 10.38 -1.59
N ALA A 210 5.55 9.17 -1.85
CA ALA A 210 6.46 8.88 -2.95
C ALA A 210 5.82 9.18 -4.32
N ALA A 211 4.53 8.91 -4.48
CA ALA A 211 3.80 9.15 -5.73
C ALA A 211 3.76 10.63 -6.14
N LYS A 212 3.96 11.55 -5.18
CA LYS A 212 4.03 13.00 -5.40
C LYS A 212 5.45 13.49 -5.72
N MET A 213 6.47 12.64 -5.54
CA MET A 213 7.86 12.96 -5.86
C MET A 213 8.22 12.75 -7.34
N VAL A 214 7.31 12.18 -8.13
CA VAL A 214 7.41 12.25 -9.59
C VAL A 214 7.39 13.72 -9.96
N GLY A 215 8.45 14.16 -10.65
CA GLY A 215 8.67 15.57 -11.00
C GLY A 215 7.59 16.13 -11.93
N PRO A 216 7.77 17.35 -12.45
CA PRO A 216 6.81 17.99 -13.36
C PRO A 216 6.53 17.23 -14.68
N HIS A 217 7.24 16.12 -14.95
CA HIS A 217 7.14 15.29 -16.15
C HIS A 217 6.41 13.96 -15.91
N ASP A 218 5.38 13.92 -15.06
CA ASP A 218 4.55 12.72 -14.97
C ASP A 218 3.66 12.60 -16.23
N PRO A 219 3.87 11.59 -17.10
CA PRO A 219 3.12 11.45 -18.35
C PRO A 219 1.64 11.10 -18.11
N VAL A 220 1.29 10.65 -16.90
CA VAL A 220 -0.06 10.24 -16.49
C VAL A 220 -0.74 11.32 -15.66
N VAL A 221 0.01 12.03 -14.81
CA VAL A 221 -0.51 13.01 -13.85
C VAL A 221 0.02 14.41 -14.16
N LEU A 222 -0.68 15.12 -15.03
CA LEU A 222 -0.60 16.58 -15.22
C LEU A 222 0.80 17.11 -15.58
N ASP A 223 1.01 17.37 -16.88
CA ASP A 223 2.15 18.12 -17.40
C ASP A 223 2.09 19.59 -16.93
N GLN A 224 2.67 19.88 -15.77
CA GLN A 224 2.58 21.22 -15.18
C GLN A 224 3.85 21.61 -14.39
N PRO A 225 4.68 22.53 -14.91
CA PRO A 225 5.89 23.04 -14.26
C PRO A 225 5.62 24.07 -13.13
N TYR A 226 4.42 24.05 -12.55
CA TYR A 226 4.03 24.99 -11.50
C TYR A 226 4.65 24.67 -10.15
N VAL A 227 5.18 23.45 -9.97
CA VAL A 227 5.87 23.00 -8.75
C VAL A 227 7.33 22.71 -9.10
N ASP A 228 8.26 23.42 -8.46
CA ASP A 228 9.69 23.37 -8.75
C ASP A 228 10.43 22.30 -7.93
N GLY A 229 9.79 21.80 -6.86
CA GLY A 229 10.31 20.69 -6.07
C GLY A 229 9.32 20.13 -5.07
N VAL A 230 9.60 18.92 -4.59
CA VAL A 230 8.81 18.25 -3.56
C VAL A 230 9.74 17.75 -2.45
N PHE A 231 9.54 18.26 -1.23
CA PHE A 231 10.28 17.88 -0.04
C PHE A 231 9.55 16.76 0.68
N SER A 232 10.27 15.68 1.01
CA SER A 232 9.69 14.60 1.80
C SER A 232 9.58 15.00 3.26
N PHE A 233 8.58 14.47 3.96
CA PHE A 233 8.48 14.62 5.40
C PHE A 233 9.72 14.08 6.11
N ARG A 234 10.30 12.94 5.67
CA ARG A 234 11.52 12.37 6.27
C ARG A 234 12.71 13.34 6.27
N GLU A 235 12.91 14.11 5.20
CA GLU A 235 14.04 15.04 5.10
C GLU A 235 13.80 16.33 5.87
N ILE A 236 12.58 16.87 5.79
CA ILE A 236 12.26 18.17 6.40
C ILE A 236 11.93 18.06 7.88
N TYR A 237 11.62 16.87 8.40
CA TYR A 237 11.20 16.67 9.78
C TYR A 237 12.22 17.15 10.80
N GLY A 238 13.50 16.77 10.65
CA GLY A 238 14.58 17.18 11.56
C GLY A 238 14.75 18.70 11.60
N PRO A 239 14.96 19.37 10.45
CA PRO A 239 15.01 20.83 10.38
C PRO A 239 13.76 21.51 10.98
N LEU A 240 12.56 21.01 10.70
CA LEU A 240 11.32 21.58 11.26
C LEU A 240 11.23 21.40 12.77
N LEU A 241 11.61 20.23 13.29
CA LEU A 241 11.62 19.98 14.72
C LEU A 241 12.53 20.96 15.45
N GLN A 242 13.68 21.29 14.86
CA GLN A 242 14.59 22.32 15.38
C GLN A 242 13.96 23.72 15.31
N ALA A 243 13.35 24.08 14.18
CA ALA A 243 12.71 25.40 14.01
C ALA A 243 11.49 25.61 14.94
N LEU A 244 10.83 24.53 15.37
CA LEU A 244 9.71 24.55 16.32
C LEU A 244 10.15 24.80 17.78
N GLN A 245 11.43 24.61 18.12
CA GLN A 245 11.90 24.82 19.49
C GLN A 245 11.78 26.30 19.89
N GLY A 246 11.07 26.56 21.00
CA GLY A 246 10.84 27.92 21.48
C GLY A 246 10.02 28.79 20.51
N LEU A 247 9.23 28.18 19.62
CA LEU A 247 8.38 28.92 18.69
C LEU A 247 7.11 29.41 19.38
N GLU A 248 7.02 30.72 19.52
CA GLU A 248 5.80 31.46 19.89
C GLU A 248 5.05 31.87 18.63
N GLU A 249 3.72 31.90 18.71
CA GLU A 249 2.86 32.34 17.60
C GLU A 249 2.64 33.86 17.69
N ASP A 250 3.42 34.62 16.93
CA ASP A 250 3.36 36.08 16.82
C ASP A 250 2.40 36.56 15.73
N HIS A 251 2.22 35.79 14.66
CA HIS A 251 1.18 35.97 13.66
C HIS A 251 0.53 34.66 13.22
N THR A 252 -0.58 34.75 12.50
CA THR A 252 -1.36 33.60 12.05
C THR A 252 -1.22 33.41 10.55
N LEU A 253 -0.55 32.33 10.15
CA LEU A 253 -0.49 31.83 8.77
C LEU A 253 -1.60 30.82 8.47
N GLN A 254 -2.07 30.09 9.49
CA GLN A 254 -3.14 29.10 9.34
C GLN A 254 -4.45 29.78 8.93
N LYS A 255 -5.01 29.35 7.80
CA LYS A 255 -6.32 29.79 7.28
C LYS A 255 -7.35 28.67 7.31
N CYS A 256 -6.91 27.41 7.25
CA CYS A 256 -7.78 26.25 7.18
C CYS A 256 -8.60 26.07 8.47
N SER A 257 -9.80 25.57 8.28
CA SER A 257 -10.65 24.98 9.32
C SER A 257 -10.29 23.51 9.54
N GLY A 258 -11.09 22.82 10.35
CA GLY A 258 -11.04 21.38 10.46
C GLY A 258 -11.35 20.65 9.15
N ALA A 259 -12.15 21.23 8.23
CA ALA A 259 -12.42 20.62 6.92
C ALA A 259 -11.14 20.46 6.09
N GLY A 260 -10.29 21.49 6.03
CA GLY A 260 -9.01 21.43 5.34
C GLY A 260 -7.98 20.51 6.00
N ILE A 261 -8.04 20.38 7.33
CA ILE A 261 -7.20 19.45 8.09
C ILE A 261 -7.64 18.00 7.84
N ALA A 262 -8.95 17.76 7.71
CA ALA A 262 -9.53 16.43 7.48
C ALA A 262 -9.00 15.77 6.20
N TRP A 263 -8.67 16.55 5.16
CA TRP A 263 -8.05 16.05 3.92
C TRP A 263 -6.77 15.21 4.12
N ALA A 264 -6.14 15.29 5.29
CA ALA A 264 -5.01 14.42 5.62
C ALA A 264 -5.40 12.93 5.70
N MET A 265 -6.65 12.63 6.08
CA MET A 265 -7.14 11.27 6.30
C MET A 265 -8.21 10.83 5.29
N SER A 266 -8.40 9.52 5.14
CA SER A 266 -9.54 8.97 4.38
C SER A 266 -10.87 9.47 4.93
N GLY A 267 -11.81 9.74 4.03
CA GLY A 267 -13.12 10.30 4.33
C GLY A 267 -13.10 11.83 4.55
N GLY A 268 -11.92 12.45 4.57
CA GLY A 268 -11.78 13.89 4.77
C GLY A 268 -12.30 14.72 3.60
N GLN A 269 -12.16 14.23 2.37
CA GLN A 269 -12.72 14.89 1.19
C GLN A 269 -14.20 14.59 1.06
N ALA A 270 -14.59 13.34 1.29
CA ALA A 270 -15.97 12.89 1.29
C ALA A 270 -16.84 13.68 2.26
N ALA A 271 -16.32 13.99 3.46
CA ALA A 271 -17.02 14.82 4.44
C ALA A 271 -17.06 16.32 4.06
N ALA A 272 -16.17 16.78 3.19
CA ALA A 272 -16.05 18.18 2.80
C ALA A 272 -16.73 18.51 1.46
N VAL A 273 -17.00 17.51 0.62
CA VAL A 273 -17.76 17.62 -0.62
C VAL A 273 -19.20 17.21 -0.31
N ASP A 274 -20.11 18.18 -0.18
CA ASP A 274 -21.48 17.94 0.26
C ASP A 274 -22.37 17.47 -0.90
N VAL A 275 -22.17 16.21 -1.32
CA VAL A 275 -23.00 15.55 -2.34
C VAL A 275 -23.49 14.19 -1.83
N GLU A 276 -24.76 13.87 -2.13
CA GLU A 276 -25.38 12.59 -1.78
C GLU A 276 -24.64 11.41 -2.42
N HIS A 277 -24.74 10.23 -1.80
CA HIS A 277 -24.11 8.99 -2.29
C HIS A 277 -22.60 9.16 -2.54
N THR A 278 -21.90 9.57 -1.49
CA THR A 278 -20.45 9.67 -1.46
C THR A 278 -19.84 8.45 -0.78
N LEU A 279 -18.73 7.95 -1.33
CA LEU A 279 -17.97 6.84 -0.77
C LEU A 279 -16.50 7.23 -0.63
N ASP A 280 -15.91 6.88 0.51
CA ASP A 280 -14.46 6.89 0.69
C ASP A 280 -13.91 5.46 0.76
N VAL A 281 -12.72 5.27 0.18
CA VAL A 281 -12.00 4.00 0.21
C VAL A 281 -10.50 4.25 0.37
N ALA A 282 -9.89 3.50 1.29
CA ALA A 282 -8.46 3.54 1.54
C ALA A 282 -7.87 2.13 1.56
N GLY A 283 -6.67 2.00 0.98
CA GLY A 283 -5.98 0.72 0.84
C GLY A 283 -6.01 0.23 -0.60
N PHE A 284 -4.85 -0.24 -1.10
CA PHE A 284 -4.67 -0.61 -2.50
C PHE A 284 -5.73 -1.62 -2.99
N ASP A 285 -5.88 -2.73 -2.27
CA ASP A 285 -6.76 -3.82 -2.71
C ASP A 285 -8.24 -3.46 -2.59
N GLU A 286 -8.61 -2.63 -1.60
CA GLU A 286 -9.97 -2.06 -1.52
C GLU A 286 -10.27 -1.10 -2.67
N VAL A 287 -9.31 -0.24 -3.03
CA VAL A 287 -9.45 0.64 -4.20
C VAL A 287 -9.65 -0.19 -5.46
N VAL A 288 -8.83 -1.24 -5.68
CA VAL A 288 -8.99 -2.14 -6.83
C VAL A 288 -10.39 -2.76 -6.86
N ARG A 289 -10.88 -3.29 -5.75
CA ARG A 289 -12.24 -3.86 -5.66
C ARG A 289 -13.33 -2.85 -6.03
N ILE A 290 -13.23 -1.62 -5.55
CA ILE A 290 -14.20 -0.57 -5.87
C ILE A 290 -14.14 -0.20 -7.36
N LEU A 291 -12.95 -0.06 -7.94
CA LEU A 291 -12.78 0.23 -9.36
C LEU A 291 -13.33 -0.91 -10.25
N GLU A 292 -13.10 -2.18 -9.88
CA GLU A 292 -13.67 -3.35 -10.57
C GLU A 292 -15.20 -3.35 -10.50
N MET A 293 -15.78 -2.98 -9.35
CA MET A 293 -17.23 -2.84 -9.19
C MET A 293 -17.79 -1.74 -10.10
N LEU A 294 -17.09 -0.61 -10.22
CA LEU A 294 -17.48 0.49 -11.11
C LEU A 294 -17.44 0.08 -12.59
N GLU A 295 -16.36 -0.57 -13.05
CA GLU A 295 -16.27 -1.08 -14.44
C GLU A 295 -17.35 -2.13 -14.74
N ALA A 296 -17.69 -2.98 -13.77
CA ALA A 296 -18.79 -3.93 -13.87
C ALA A 296 -20.19 -3.25 -13.86
N GLY A 297 -20.25 -1.92 -13.78
CA GLY A 297 -21.49 -1.15 -13.74
C GLY A 297 -22.29 -1.34 -12.45
N ARG A 298 -21.62 -1.70 -11.34
CA ARG A 298 -22.16 -1.69 -9.97
C ARG A 298 -21.92 -0.30 -9.37
N LEU A 299 -22.66 0.09 -8.33
CA LEU A 299 -22.56 1.42 -7.67
C LEU A 299 -22.96 2.60 -8.58
N ARG A 300 -23.98 2.45 -9.44
CA ARG A 300 -24.41 3.49 -10.41
C ARG A 300 -25.01 4.74 -9.77
N ASP A 301 -25.47 4.61 -8.53
CA ASP A 301 -26.03 5.68 -7.70
C ASP A 301 -24.95 6.54 -7.04
N LEU A 302 -23.70 6.06 -7.01
CA LEU A 302 -22.56 6.76 -6.43
C LEU A 302 -22.26 8.06 -7.19
N ARG A 303 -22.16 9.18 -6.46
CA ARG A 303 -21.87 10.51 -7.03
C ARG A 303 -20.42 10.91 -6.88
N PHE A 304 -19.79 10.58 -5.75
CA PHE A 304 -18.40 10.95 -5.50
C PHE A 304 -17.63 9.79 -4.86
N LEU A 305 -16.41 9.57 -5.37
CA LEU A 305 -15.46 8.60 -4.84
C LEU A 305 -14.18 9.31 -4.39
N GLU A 306 -13.94 9.29 -3.09
CA GLU A 306 -12.63 9.58 -2.50
C GLU A 306 -11.83 8.28 -2.41
N ALA A 307 -10.72 8.16 -3.15
CA ALA A 307 -9.89 6.95 -3.15
C ALA A 307 -8.42 7.25 -2.83
N HIS A 308 -7.84 6.47 -1.91
CA HIS A 308 -6.43 6.55 -1.52
C HIS A 308 -5.79 5.16 -1.46
N ILE A 309 -4.57 5.02 -1.97
CA ILE A 309 -3.85 3.74 -1.90
C ILE A 309 -3.38 3.41 -0.48
N CYS A 310 -3.00 4.42 0.30
CA CYS A 310 -2.48 4.21 1.64
C CYS A 310 -3.61 4.03 2.67
N PRO A 311 -3.41 3.21 3.71
CA PRO A 311 -4.36 3.09 4.81
C PRO A 311 -4.53 4.43 5.54
N ASP A 312 -5.75 4.73 5.99
CA ASP A 312 -6.12 6.01 6.61
C ASP A 312 -5.78 7.25 5.73
N GLY A 313 -5.68 7.09 4.41
CA GLY A 313 -5.40 8.17 3.47
C GLY A 313 -3.93 8.61 3.49
N CYS A 314 -3.66 9.92 3.37
CA CYS A 314 -2.29 10.44 3.32
C CYS A 314 -1.52 10.27 4.64
N LEU A 315 -2.22 10.04 5.77
CA LEU A 315 -1.60 9.72 7.07
C LEU A 315 -0.79 8.42 7.04
N GLY A 316 -1.17 7.45 6.22
CA GLY A 316 -0.45 6.18 6.02
C GLY A 316 0.63 6.23 4.93
N GLY A 317 0.96 7.42 4.42
CA GLY A 317 1.92 7.60 3.34
C GLY A 317 3.33 7.04 3.67
N PRO A 318 4.11 6.60 2.67
CA PRO A 318 5.41 5.94 2.89
C PRO A 318 6.49 6.84 3.49
N LEU A 319 6.35 8.16 3.36
CA LEU A 319 7.35 9.13 3.81
C LEU A 319 6.95 9.83 5.11
N VAL A 320 5.85 9.45 5.75
CA VAL A 320 5.49 9.98 7.09
C VAL A 320 6.52 9.56 8.14
N VAL A 321 6.57 10.32 9.23
CA VAL A 321 7.45 10.04 10.38
C VAL A 321 6.65 9.49 11.56
N GLU A 322 5.44 10.02 11.77
CA GLU A 322 4.57 9.56 12.85
C GLU A 322 3.78 8.31 12.46
N ASN A 323 3.44 7.48 13.45
CA ASN A 323 2.52 6.37 13.24
C ASN A 323 1.13 6.90 12.81
N HIS A 324 0.56 6.32 11.75
CA HIS A 324 -0.69 6.81 11.17
C HIS A 324 -1.88 6.83 12.14
N TYR A 325 -1.96 5.93 13.13
CA TYR A 325 -3.03 5.93 14.13
C TYR A 325 -2.89 7.10 15.11
N ARG A 326 -1.66 7.38 15.54
CA ARG A 326 -1.36 8.56 16.37
C ARG A 326 -1.60 9.84 15.58
N ALA A 327 -1.14 9.89 14.33
CA ALA A 327 -1.38 11.01 13.43
C ALA A 327 -2.89 11.25 13.23
N LYS A 328 -3.70 10.19 13.05
CA LYS A 328 -5.17 10.25 12.95
C LYS A 328 -5.79 10.81 14.22
N SER A 329 -5.34 10.35 15.39
CA SER A 329 -5.77 10.88 16.70
C SER A 329 -5.50 12.39 16.82
N VAL A 330 -4.32 12.85 16.40
CA VAL A 330 -3.98 14.29 16.36
C VAL A 330 -4.89 15.03 15.37
N THR A 331 -5.04 14.55 14.13
CA THR A 331 -5.89 15.15 13.10
C THR A 331 -7.33 15.34 13.60
N LEU A 332 -7.95 14.30 14.18
CA LEU A 332 -9.31 14.39 14.72
C LEU A 332 -9.43 15.43 15.86
N ARG A 333 -8.40 15.57 16.69
CA ARG A 333 -8.37 16.62 17.72
C ARG A 333 -8.27 18.02 17.09
N GLN A 334 -7.41 18.20 16.10
CA GLN A 334 -7.27 19.46 15.36
C GLN A 334 -8.59 19.83 14.65
N MET A 335 -9.27 18.86 14.02
CA MET A 335 -10.57 19.05 13.38
C MET A 335 -11.62 19.60 14.36
N ARG A 336 -11.74 18.98 15.55
CA ARG A 336 -12.63 19.47 16.61
C ARG A 336 -12.27 20.88 17.08
N ARG A 337 -10.97 21.17 17.21
CA ARG A 337 -10.48 22.49 17.66
C ARG A 337 -10.78 23.60 16.66
N PHE A 338 -10.67 23.34 15.36
CA PHE A 338 -10.78 24.37 14.32
C PHE A 338 -12.15 24.41 13.61
N GLY A 339 -13.08 23.53 14.00
CA GLY A 339 -14.45 23.47 13.48
C GLY A 339 -14.55 22.74 12.13
N ALA A 340 -15.63 22.00 11.93
CA ALA A 340 -15.80 21.13 10.75
C ALA A 340 -16.24 21.87 9.48
N MET A 341 -16.67 23.12 9.59
CA MET A 341 -17.16 23.89 8.44
C MET A 341 -16.04 24.61 7.71
N SER A 342 -16.04 24.46 6.38
CA SER A 342 -15.16 25.20 5.47
C SER A 342 -15.30 26.70 5.64
N ARG A 343 -14.18 27.42 5.56
CA ARG A 343 -14.12 28.89 5.70
C ARG A 343 -13.96 29.61 4.36
N VAL A 344 -13.97 28.87 3.26
CA VAL A 344 -13.72 29.45 1.92
C VAL A 344 -14.97 30.14 1.37
N ASN A 345 -14.76 31.26 0.69
CA ASN A 345 -15.85 31.96 0.03
C ASN A 345 -16.22 31.25 -1.28
N ARG A 346 -17.38 30.58 -1.28
CA ARG A 346 -17.90 29.81 -2.42
C ARG A 346 -18.03 30.64 -3.71
N ALA A 347 -18.44 31.91 -3.63
CA ALA A 347 -18.55 32.78 -4.81
C ALA A 347 -17.18 33.04 -5.45
N LYS A 348 -16.13 33.21 -4.64
CA LYS A 348 -14.76 33.36 -5.12
C LYS A 348 -14.25 32.08 -5.80
N ILE A 349 -14.66 30.90 -5.32
CA ILE A 349 -14.30 29.63 -5.96
C ILE A 349 -14.95 29.50 -7.33
N LYS A 350 -16.24 29.84 -7.45
CA LYS A 350 -16.94 29.89 -8.77
C LYS A 350 -16.24 30.83 -9.74
N GLN A 351 -15.79 32.00 -9.26
CA GLN A 351 -15.00 32.92 -10.08
C GLN A 351 -13.68 32.27 -10.55
N PHE A 352 -12.92 31.64 -9.66
CA PHE A 352 -11.68 30.95 -10.04
C PHE A 352 -11.92 29.81 -11.04
N MET A 353 -13.04 29.09 -10.94
CA MET A 353 -13.43 28.08 -11.92
C MET A 353 -13.76 28.72 -13.27
N ALA A 354 -14.53 29.81 -13.30
CA ALA A 354 -14.86 30.54 -14.54
C ALA A 354 -13.63 31.14 -15.23
N GLU A 355 -12.60 31.50 -14.46
CA GLU A 355 -11.30 31.98 -14.97
C GLU A 355 -10.38 30.84 -15.43
N GLY A 356 -10.81 29.58 -15.36
CA GLY A 356 -10.03 28.41 -15.76
C GLY A 356 -8.86 28.10 -14.82
N LEU A 357 -8.89 28.57 -13.57
CA LEU A 357 -7.80 28.39 -12.63
C LEU A 357 -7.67 26.92 -12.17
N TYR A 358 -8.77 26.16 -12.18
CA TYR A 358 -8.80 24.73 -11.87
C TYR A 358 -8.61 23.80 -13.06
N ASP A 359 -8.54 24.34 -14.28
CA ASP A 359 -8.52 23.55 -15.50
C ASP A 359 -7.19 22.82 -15.67
N TRP A 360 -7.29 21.58 -16.12
CA TRP A 360 -6.16 20.78 -16.54
C TRP A 360 -5.67 21.31 -17.90
N ARG A 361 -4.39 21.71 -18.03
CA ARG A 361 -3.86 21.97 -19.40
C ARG A 361 -3.76 20.70 -20.25
N GLN A 362 -3.65 19.54 -19.59
CA GLN A 362 -3.62 18.24 -20.24
C GLN A 362 -4.36 17.23 -19.36
N GLU A 363 -5.40 16.60 -19.90
CA GLU A 363 -6.17 15.54 -19.26
C GLU A 363 -5.31 14.30 -18.98
N ALA A 364 -5.72 13.49 -17.98
CA ALA A 364 -5.10 12.20 -17.70
C ALA A 364 -5.20 11.29 -18.94
N ARG A 365 -4.06 10.74 -19.37
CA ARG A 365 -4.00 9.87 -20.55
C ARG A 365 -3.99 8.40 -20.14
N PRO A 366 -4.65 7.51 -20.89
CA PRO A 366 -4.46 6.07 -20.75
C PRO A 366 -2.97 5.73 -20.85
N CYS A 367 -2.48 4.95 -19.91
CA CYS A 367 -1.13 4.41 -19.90
C CYS A 367 -1.20 2.91 -19.64
N PRO A 368 -1.89 2.14 -20.50
CA PRO A 368 -2.13 0.73 -20.28
C PRO A 368 -0.80 -0.01 -20.21
N LEU A 369 -0.81 -1.13 -19.48
CA LEU A 369 0.30 -2.07 -19.53
C LEU A 369 0.57 -2.49 -20.99
N PRO A 370 1.83 -2.63 -21.41
CA PRO A 370 2.15 -3.11 -22.75
C PRO A 370 1.43 -4.43 -23.03
N PRO A 371 0.87 -4.61 -24.24
CA PRO A 371 0.23 -5.87 -24.59
C PRO A 371 1.26 -7.01 -24.54
N LEU A 372 0.77 -8.24 -24.31
CA LEU A 372 1.62 -9.44 -24.31
C LEU A 372 2.34 -9.65 -25.65
N ASP A 373 1.71 -9.21 -26.74
CA ASP A 373 2.27 -9.15 -28.08
C ASP A 373 1.60 -8.01 -28.87
N PRO A 374 2.31 -7.29 -29.76
CA PRO A 374 1.70 -6.35 -30.69
C PRO A 374 0.68 -7.00 -31.64
N ASP A 375 0.86 -8.28 -31.99
CA ASP A 375 -0.10 -9.04 -32.78
C ASP A 375 -1.19 -9.66 -31.88
N THR A 376 -2.46 -9.35 -32.18
CA THR A 376 -3.60 -9.81 -31.37
C THR A 376 -3.69 -11.34 -31.29
N SER A 377 -3.35 -12.05 -32.36
CA SER A 377 -3.45 -13.51 -32.41
C SER A 377 -2.34 -14.14 -31.56
N GLN A 378 -1.12 -13.60 -31.61
CA GLN A 378 -0.02 -14.00 -30.73
C GLN A 378 -0.29 -13.62 -29.27
N ALA A 379 -0.90 -12.46 -29.00
CA ALA A 379 -1.30 -12.07 -27.66
C ALA A 379 -2.30 -13.08 -27.07
N ILE A 380 -3.33 -13.49 -27.83
CA ILE A 380 -4.29 -14.53 -27.41
C ILE A 380 -3.59 -15.88 -27.18
N ALA A 381 -2.64 -16.26 -28.04
CA ALA A 381 -1.87 -17.48 -27.86
C ALA A 381 -1.05 -17.46 -26.56
N LYS A 382 -0.37 -16.33 -26.28
CA LYS A 382 0.36 -16.11 -25.02
C LYS A 382 -0.58 -16.13 -23.81
N MET A 383 -1.76 -15.51 -23.87
CA MET A 383 -2.75 -15.57 -22.79
C MET A 383 -3.15 -17.01 -22.47
N LYS A 384 -3.43 -17.83 -23.50
CA LYS A 384 -3.75 -19.25 -23.32
C LYS A 384 -2.57 -20.02 -22.72
N ALA A 385 -1.35 -19.74 -23.16
CA ALA A 385 -0.14 -20.36 -22.60
C ALA A 385 0.07 -19.98 -21.13
N ILE A 386 -0.14 -18.71 -20.76
CA ILE A 386 -0.08 -18.23 -19.37
C ILE A 386 -1.12 -18.96 -18.51
N GLN A 387 -2.37 -19.06 -18.97
CA GLN A 387 -3.43 -19.80 -18.26
C GLN A 387 -3.07 -21.27 -18.07
N SER A 388 -2.56 -21.93 -19.12
CA SER A 388 -2.14 -23.33 -19.07
C SER A 388 -0.99 -23.56 -18.09
N LEU A 389 0.02 -22.69 -18.08
CA LEU A 389 1.11 -22.77 -17.11
C LEU A 389 0.62 -22.46 -15.69
N THR A 390 -0.21 -21.43 -15.52
CA THR A 390 -0.78 -21.07 -14.21
C THR A 390 -1.56 -22.23 -13.60
N ALA A 391 -2.34 -22.96 -14.39
CA ALA A 391 -3.09 -24.14 -13.93
C ALA A 391 -2.21 -25.31 -13.48
N ARG A 392 -0.94 -25.37 -13.92
CA ARG A 392 0.05 -26.38 -13.47
C ARG A 392 0.80 -25.95 -12.21
N LEU A 393 0.74 -24.67 -11.84
CA LEU A 393 1.42 -24.13 -10.68
C LEU A 393 0.54 -24.28 -9.42
N PRO A 394 1.11 -24.22 -8.21
CA PRO A 394 0.35 -24.42 -6.97
C PRO A 394 -0.73 -23.36 -6.69
N GLY A 395 -0.72 -22.23 -7.41
CA GLY A 395 -1.67 -21.14 -7.17
C GLY A 395 -1.45 -20.36 -5.87
N ILE A 396 -0.33 -20.57 -5.18
CA ILE A 396 0.01 -19.89 -3.92
C ILE A 396 0.89 -18.67 -4.14
N GLU A 397 0.72 -17.65 -3.31
CA GLU A 397 1.56 -16.44 -3.31
C GLU A 397 2.80 -16.64 -2.42
N CYS A 398 3.64 -17.64 -2.72
CA CYS A 398 4.84 -17.92 -1.90
C CYS A 398 6.01 -16.98 -2.21
N GLY A 399 6.17 -16.53 -3.46
CA GLY A 399 7.27 -15.64 -3.88
C GLY A 399 8.63 -16.30 -4.07
N VAL A 400 8.73 -17.64 -3.96
CA VAL A 400 10.01 -18.37 -3.99
C VAL A 400 10.73 -18.24 -5.33
N CYS A 401 10.00 -18.27 -6.44
CA CYS A 401 10.56 -18.04 -7.78
C CYS A 401 10.88 -16.56 -8.05
N GLY A 402 10.72 -15.67 -7.06
CA GLY A 402 10.93 -14.23 -7.18
C GLY A 402 9.87 -13.49 -8.00
N SER A 403 8.73 -14.11 -8.29
CA SER A 403 7.54 -13.43 -8.82
C SER A 403 6.45 -13.31 -7.73
N PRO A 404 5.62 -12.26 -7.74
CA PRO A 404 4.58 -12.01 -6.72
C PRO A 404 3.68 -13.21 -6.45
N ASP A 405 3.19 -13.83 -7.53
CA ASP A 405 2.26 -14.95 -7.54
C ASP A 405 2.50 -15.86 -8.78
N CYS A 406 1.74 -16.95 -8.86
CA CYS A 406 1.87 -17.95 -9.92
C CYS A 406 1.46 -17.43 -11.31
N GLN A 407 0.44 -16.57 -11.40
CA GLN A 407 0.00 -16.00 -12.68
C GLN A 407 1.07 -15.06 -13.26
N THR A 408 1.65 -14.24 -12.39
CA THR A 408 2.72 -13.30 -12.72
C THR A 408 4.00 -14.05 -13.09
N PHE A 409 4.32 -15.14 -12.39
CA PHE A 409 5.41 -16.04 -12.78
C PHE A 409 5.17 -16.65 -14.18
N ALA A 410 3.96 -17.13 -14.44
CA ALA A 410 3.61 -17.70 -15.74
C ALA A 410 3.74 -16.66 -16.87
N GLU A 411 3.30 -15.42 -16.63
CA GLU A 411 3.55 -14.31 -17.56
C GLU A 411 5.04 -14.09 -17.81
N ASP A 412 5.85 -14.03 -16.74
CA ASP A 412 7.29 -13.83 -16.87
C ASP A 412 7.95 -14.94 -17.69
N VAL A 413 7.52 -16.20 -17.54
CA VAL A 413 8.02 -17.33 -18.33
C VAL A 413 7.64 -17.19 -19.80
N ILE A 414 6.36 -16.96 -20.10
CA ILE A 414 5.87 -16.87 -21.48
C ILE A 414 6.46 -15.67 -22.22
N LEU A 415 6.79 -14.59 -21.51
CA LEU A 415 7.48 -13.43 -22.05
C LEU A 415 9.02 -13.55 -22.05
N GLY A 416 9.57 -14.70 -21.67
CA GLY A 416 11.02 -14.94 -21.66
C GLY A 416 11.81 -14.16 -20.60
N ARG A 417 11.14 -13.63 -19.58
CA ARG A 417 11.74 -12.92 -18.43
C ARG A 417 12.20 -13.87 -17.31
N ALA A 418 11.77 -15.13 -17.35
CA ALA A 418 12.07 -16.16 -16.37
C ALA A 418 12.10 -17.55 -17.03
N GLY A 419 12.88 -18.48 -16.47
CA GLY A 419 12.80 -19.89 -16.83
C GLY A 419 11.75 -20.62 -15.99
N GLU A 420 11.12 -21.66 -16.55
CA GLU A 420 10.16 -22.51 -15.81
C GLU A 420 10.80 -23.20 -14.60
N ASP A 421 12.12 -23.43 -14.64
CA ASP A 421 12.94 -24.06 -13.62
C ASP A 421 13.10 -23.21 -12.34
N LEU A 422 12.79 -21.92 -12.39
CA LEU A 422 12.84 -21.07 -11.19
C LEU A 422 11.76 -21.40 -10.16
N CYS A 423 10.70 -22.11 -10.55
CA CYS A 423 9.69 -22.58 -9.61
C CYS A 423 10.12 -23.94 -9.04
N PRO A 424 10.36 -24.08 -7.73
CA PRO A 424 10.71 -25.39 -7.16
C PRO A 424 9.59 -26.43 -7.33
N PHE A 425 8.35 -25.96 -7.46
CA PHE A 425 7.17 -26.81 -7.65
C PHE A 425 6.98 -27.31 -9.08
N THR A 426 7.66 -26.73 -10.08
CA THR A 426 7.68 -27.29 -11.45
C THR A 426 8.77 -28.35 -11.60
N LEU A 427 9.87 -28.23 -10.85
CA LEU A 427 10.98 -29.19 -10.83
C LEU A 427 10.65 -30.47 -10.03
N GLN A 428 9.82 -30.36 -9.00
CA GLN A 428 9.34 -31.50 -8.22
C GLN A 428 8.03 -32.06 -8.78
N ARG A 429 8.17 -32.94 -9.78
CA ARG A 429 7.14 -33.81 -10.41
C ARG A 429 6.25 -33.14 -11.48
N GLY A 430 6.08 -33.86 -12.58
CA GLY A 430 5.11 -33.53 -13.61
C GLY A 430 3.69 -33.48 -13.09
N GLY A 431 2.95 -32.48 -13.54
CA GLY A 431 1.52 -32.33 -13.36
C GLY A 431 1.12 -31.43 -12.18
N PRO A 432 -0.12 -30.90 -12.22
CA PRO A 432 -0.68 -30.14 -11.09
C PRO A 432 -0.61 -30.99 -9.83
N HIS A 433 -0.47 -30.32 -8.69
CA HIS A 433 -0.53 -30.89 -7.35
C HIS A 433 -1.46 -32.11 -7.34
N PRO A 434 -0.96 -33.34 -7.14
CA PRO A 434 -1.84 -34.48 -7.11
C PRO A 434 -2.83 -34.24 -5.97
N ALA A 435 -4.13 -34.26 -6.29
CA ALA A 435 -5.14 -34.58 -5.30
C ALA A 435 -4.62 -35.78 -4.49
N PRO A 436 -4.71 -35.77 -3.15
CA PRO A 436 -3.99 -36.72 -2.31
C PRO A 436 -4.32 -38.15 -2.74
N ALA A 437 -3.37 -38.78 -3.45
CA ALA A 437 -3.50 -40.14 -3.91
C ALA A 437 -3.27 -41.04 -2.70
N GLY A 438 -4.34 -41.73 -2.28
CA GLY A 438 -4.32 -42.87 -1.35
C GLY A 438 -3.33 -42.76 -0.20
N ARG A 439 -3.59 -41.87 0.78
CA ARG A 439 -2.88 -41.91 2.06
C ARG A 439 -3.13 -43.27 2.69
N GLN A 440 -2.07 -43.96 3.13
CA GLN A 440 -2.23 -44.97 4.17
C GLN A 440 -2.92 -44.29 5.35
N THR A 441 -4.04 -44.86 5.82
CA THR A 441 -4.76 -44.35 6.99
C THR A 441 -3.81 -44.38 8.19
N VAL A 442 -3.35 -43.21 8.63
CA VAL A 442 -2.53 -43.05 9.84
C VAL A 442 -3.47 -42.69 10.98
N THR A 443 -3.46 -43.47 12.06
CA THR A 443 -4.24 -43.17 13.27
C THR A 443 -3.43 -42.36 14.28
N VAL A 444 -4.10 -41.77 15.26
CA VAL A 444 -3.41 -41.08 16.38
C VAL A 444 -2.50 -42.07 17.12
N LYS A 445 -2.92 -43.33 17.28
CA LYS A 445 -2.08 -44.40 17.85
C LYS A 445 -0.79 -44.62 17.06
N ASP A 446 -0.87 -44.63 15.72
CA ASP A 446 0.32 -44.77 14.87
C ASP A 446 1.30 -43.62 15.07
N LEU A 447 0.80 -42.40 15.33
CA LEU A 447 1.65 -41.25 15.65
C LEU A 447 2.31 -41.39 17.02
N VAL A 448 1.57 -41.83 18.03
CA VAL A 448 2.12 -42.11 19.37
C VAL A 448 3.28 -43.10 19.26
N ASP A 449 3.08 -44.21 18.56
CA ASP A 449 4.08 -45.27 18.43
C ASP A 449 5.30 -44.84 17.59
N LYS A 450 5.07 -44.18 16.44
CA LYS A 450 6.15 -43.77 15.54
C LYS A 450 6.94 -42.57 16.03
N LEU A 451 6.30 -41.66 16.76
CA LEU A 451 6.92 -40.42 17.20
C LEU A 451 7.36 -40.45 18.68
N GLY A 452 6.97 -41.49 19.43
CA GLY A 452 7.30 -41.63 20.85
C GLY A 452 6.61 -40.59 21.71
N LEU A 453 5.33 -40.32 21.43
CA LEU A 453 4.55 -39.31 22.14
C LEU A 453 3.97 -39.88 23.43
N GLU A 454 3.89 -39.06 24.48
CA GLU A 454 3.21 -39.44 25.71
C GLU A 454 1.70 -39.19 25.56
N VAL A 455 0.87 -40.16 25.90
CA VAL A 455 -0.59 -39.98 25.96
C VAL A 455 -0.96 -39.41 27.31
N ALA A 456 -1.20 -38.10 27.37
CA ALA A 456 -1.49 -37.40 28.62
C ALA A 456 -2.98 -37.48 29.02
N ALA A 457 -3.90 -37.54 28.04
CA ALA A 457 -5.33 -37.71 28.28
C ALA A 457 -6.09 -38.14 27.01
N GLY A 458 -7.34 -38.60 27.16
CA GLY A 458 -8.27 -38.84 26.07
C GLY A 458 -7.96 -40.08 25.26
N ALA A 459 -7.45 -41.13 25.92
CA ALA A 459 -7.00 -42.37 25.26
C ALA A 459 -8.10 -43.06 24.43
N GLY A 460 -9.38 -42.81 24.74
CA GLY A 460 -10.53 -43.30 23.97
C GLY A 460 -10.55 -42.83 22.51
N GLY A 461 -9.83 -41.76 22.16
CA GLY A 461 -9.75 -41.22 20.80
C GLY A 461 -8.53 -41.68 19.98
N LEU A 462 -7.68 -42.58 20.48
CA LEU A 462 -6.43 -42.96 19.78
C LEU A 462 -6.66 -43.65 18.42
N GLY A 463 -7.85 -44.20 18.18
CA GLY A 463 -8.23 -44.79 16.90
C GLY A 463 -8.65 -43.78 15.82
N ARG A 464 -8.71 -42.47 16.13
CA ARG A 464 -9.08 -41.44 15.15
C ARG A 464 -8.08 -41.39 14.00
N GLU A 465 -8.58 -41.22 12.79
CA GLU A 465 -7.78 -41.02 11.58
C GLU A 465 -7.18 -39.61 11.55
N VAL A 466 -5.91 -39.51 11.18
CA VAL A 466 -5.18 -38.26 11.02
C VAL A 466 -5.11 -37.89 9.55
N LYS A 467 -5.70 -36.75 9.21
CA LYS A 467 -5.84 -36.24 7.84
C LYS A 467 -4.88 -35.08 7.52
N GLY A 468 -4.11 -34.59 8.49
CA GLY A 468 -3.12 -33.54 8.29
C GLY A 468 -2.60 -32.97 9.61
N GLY A 469 -1.74 -31.96 9.53
CA GLY A 469 -1.22 -31.21 10.67
C GLY A 469 -1.62 -29.73 10.63
N TYR A 470 -1.82 -29.12 11.80
CA TYR A 470 -2.00 -27.68 11.96
C TYR A 470 -1.17 -27.18 13.14
N ILE A 471 -0.53 -26.01 13.01
CA ILE A 471 0.34 -25.45 14.05
C ILE A 471 -0.10 -24.02 14.29
N SER A 472 -0.52 -23.71 15.53
CA SER A 472 -0.85 -22.35 15.94
C SER A 472 -1.10 -22.32 17.45
N ASP A 473 -0.76 -21.20 18.09
CA ASP A 473 -1.05 -20.97 19.50
C ASP A 473 -2.24 -20.03 19.73
N LEU A 474 -2.78 -19.47 18.64
CA LEU A 474 -3.96 -18.61 18.68
C LEU A 474 -5.21 -19.45 18.44
N LEU A 475 -6.05 -19.59 19.47
CA LEU A 475 -7.30 -20.35 19.38
C LEU A 475 -8.20 -19.87 18.23
N SER A 476 -8.28 -18.54 18.00
CA SER A 476 -9.07 -17.94 16.92
C SER A 476 -8.59 -18.36 15.53
N ASP A 477 -7.28 -18.50 15.36
CA ASP A 477 -6.68 -18.94 14.10
C ASP A 477 -6.96 -20.42 13.84
N VAL A 478 -6.83 -21.28 14.87
CA VAL A 478 -7.19 -22.70 14.78
C VAL A 478 -8.67 -22.88 14.47
N MET A 479 -9.54 -22.14 15.15
CA MET A 479 -10.99 -22.15 14.89
C MET A 479 -11.33 -21.72 13.46
N ALA A 480 -10.62 -20.75 12.89
CA ALA A 480 -10.85 -20.31 11.52
C ALA A 480 -10.33 -21.34 10.51
N ASN A 481 -9.11 -21.84 10.70
CA ASN A 481 -8.32 -22.40 9.60
C ASN A 481 -7.97 -23.89 9.72
N ALA A 482 -8.03 -24.49 10.92
CA ALA A 482 -7.71 -25.90 11.08
C ALA A 482 -8.73 -26.80 10.37
N GLN A 483 -8.25 -27.87 9.74
CA GLN A 483 -9.07 -28.83 8.99
C GLN A 483 -9.53 -29.98 9.89
N THR A 484 -10.73 -30.51 9.62
CA THR A 484 -11.27 -31.70 10.28
C THR A 484 -10.30 -32.89 10.16
N GLY A 485 -10.09 -33.59 11.28
CA GLY A 485 -9.15 -34.71 11.37
C GLY A 485 -7.67 -34.30 11.38
N ALA A 486 -7.35 -33.01 11.47
CA ALA A 486 -5.97 -32.58 11.64
C ALA A 486 -5.48 -32.85 13.09
N VAL A 487 -4.17 -33.03 13.22
CA VAL A 487 -3.48 -32.99 14.51
C VAL A 487 -2.97 -31.58 14.74
N TRP A 488 -3.26 -31.02 15.91
CA TRP A 488 -2.93 -29.65 16.24
C TRP A 488 -1.77 -29.56 17.21
N LEU A 489 -0.67 -28.92 16.79
CA LEU A 489 0.49 -28.63 17.61
C LEU A 489 0.34 -27.26 18.27
N THR A 490 0.49 -27.21 19.59
CA THR A 490 0.41 -25.95 20.34
C THR A 490 1.20 -26.01 21.65
N ILE A 491 1.55 -24.83 22.15
CA ILE A 491 2.08 -24.63 23.50
C ILE A 491 0.98 -24.46 24.56
N GLN A 492 -0.28 -24.28 24.15
CA GLN A 492 -1.40 -24.02 25.03
C GLN A 492 -1.85 -25.30 25.75
N ALA A 493 -1.83 -25.30 27.08
CA ALA A 493 -2.10 -26.49 27.91
C ALA A 493 -3.45 -26.43 28.69
N HIS A 494 -4.29 -25.44 28.41
CA HIS A 494 -5.55 -25.16 29.12
C HIS A 494 -6.77 -25.83 28.46
N GLN A 495 -7.88 -25.99 29.18
CA GLN A 495 -9.07 -26.72 28.73
C GLN A 495 -9.69 -26.25 27.39
N ASN A 496 -9.53 -24.98 27.01
CA ASN A 496 -10.09 -24.47 25.75
C ASN A 496 -9.46 -25.13 24.50
N VAL A 497 -8.27 -25.74 24.59
CA VAL A 497 -7.70 -26.47 23.46
C VAL A 497 -8.54 -27.71 23.12
N VAL A 498 -9.09 -28.38 24.14
CA VAL A 498 -9.99 -29.51 23.94
C VAL A 498 -11.31 -29.03 23.32
N ALA A 499 -11.86 -27.92 23.82
CA ALA A 499 -13.10 -27.36 23.27
C ALA A 499 -12.99 -26.99 21.78
N VAL A 500 -11.87 -26.36 21.38
CA VAL A 500 -11.59 -26.04 19.97
C VAL A 500 -11.38 -27.32 19.16
N ALA A 501 -10.67 -28.31 19.71
CA ALA A 501 -10.45 -29.59 19.05
C ALA A 501 -11.76 -30.34 18.79
N VAL A 502 -12.72 -30.31 19.72
CA VAL A 502 -14.06 -30.85 19.51
C VAL A 502 -14.81 -30.06 18.43
N LEU A 503 -14.85 -28.73 18.55
CA LEU A 503 -15.56 -27.85 17.61
C LEU A 503 -15.10 -28.03 16.16
N LYS A 504 -13.80 -28.26 15.95
CA LYS A 504 -13.18 -28.43 14.63
C LYS A 504 -13.01 -29.90 14.24
N GLU A 505 -13.51 -30.83 15.05
CA GLU A 505 -13.41 -32.27 14.82
C GLU A 505 -11.95 -32.72 14.57
N LEU A 506 -11.02 -32.22 15.38
CA LEU A 506 -9.60 -32.56 15.27
C LEU A 506 -9.32 -33.99 15.74
N ALA A 507 -8.28 -34.59 15.16
CA ALA A 507 -7.87 -35.95 15.49
C ALA A 507 -7.19 -36.01 16.86
N ALA A 508 -6.29 -35.06 17.17
CA ALA A 508 -5.60 -34.95 18.46
C ALA A 508 -5.02 -33.54 18.66
N VAL A 509 -4.68 -33.22 19.91
CA VAL A 509 -3.88 -32.06 20.29
C VAL A 509 -2.51 -32.56 20.78
N ILE A 510 -1.42 -31.99 20.28
CA ILE A 510 -0.06 -32.28 20.75
C ILE A 510 0.53 -31.05 21.42
N LEU A 511 0.84 -31.18 22.70
CA LEU A 511 1.56 -30.20 23.49
C LEU A 511 3.06 -30.33 23.23
N VAL A 512 3.65 -29.28 22.68
CA VAL A 512 5.07 -29.27 22.29
C VAL A 512 5.95 -28.64 23.37
N GLY A 513 7.24 -28.97 23.34
CA GLY A 513 8.26 -28.41 24.24
C GLY A 513 8.16 -28.93 25.68
N GLY A 514 7.76 -30.18 25.87
CA GLY A 514 7.73 -30.85 27.17
C GLY A 514 6.64 -30.35 28.12
N ARG A 515 5.57 -29.75 27.59
CA ARG A 515 4.45 -29.24 28.39
C ARG A 515 3.48 -30.35 28.76
N ALA A 516 2.99 -30.31 30.00
CA ALA A 516 1.92 -31.18 30.49
C ALA A 516 0.57 -30.43 30.50
N PRO A 517 -0.55 -31.10 30.23
CA PRO A 517 -1.87 -30.50 30.34
C PRO A 517 -2.23 -30.22 31.81
N ALA A 518 -3.01 -29.16 32.05
CA ALA A 518 -3.62 -28.92 33.36
C ALA A 518 -4.66 -30.00 33.70
N GLU A 519 -4.95 -30.23 34.99
CA GLU A 519 -5.92 -31.24 35.44
C GLU A 519 -7.31 -31.07 34.80
N GLU A 520 -7.78 -29.83 34.67
CA GLU A 520 -9.04 -29.51 33.99
C GLU A 520 -9.02 -29.88 32.50
N THR A 521 -7.88 -29.73 31.83
CA THR A 521 -7.67 -30.12 30.44
C THR A 521 -7.73 -31.64 30.29
N VAL A 522 -7.15 -32.38 31.24
CA VAL A 522 -7.20 -33.85 31.29
C VAL A 522 -8.65 -34.32 31.45
N ALA A 523 -9.37 -33.80 32.45
CA ALA A 523 -10.76 -34.15 32.70
C ALA A 523 -11.66 -33.90 31.49
N LYS A 524 -11.46 -32.75 30.81
CA LYS A 524 -12.23 -32.40 29.61
C LYS A 524 -11.86 -33.27 28.40
N ALA A 525 -10.58 -33.59 28.22
CA ALA A 525 -10.11 -34.48 27.15
C ALA A 525 -10.65 -35.90 27.28
N GLU A 526 -10.72 -36.44 28.51
CA GLU A 526 -11.35 -37.73 28.79
C GLU A 526 -12.87 -37.70 28.51
N GLN A 527 -13.55 -36.64 28.96
CA GLN A 527 -14.99 -36.48 28.72
C GLN A 527 -15.35 -36.47 27.23
N GLU A 528 -14.55 -35.77 26.41
CA GLU A 528 -14.81 -35.58 24.98
C GLU A 528 -14.08 -36.62 24.09
N ALA A 529 -13.37 -37.57 24.72
CA ALA A 529 -12.52 -38.58 24.07
C ALA A 529 -11.57 -37.97 23.02
N VAL A 530 -11.01 -36.79 23.28
CA VAL A 530 -10.02 -36.11 22.41
C VAL A 530 -8.62 -36.41 22.93
N PRO A 531 -7.75 -37.07 22.16
CA PRO A 531 -6.39 -37.34 22.58
C PRO A 531 -5.60 -36.05 22.78
N VAL A 532 -5.03 -35.89 23.98
CA VAL A 532 -4.03 -34.86 24.30
C VAL A 532 -2.71 -35.58 24.51
N LEU A 533 -1.75 -35.29 23.64
CA LEU A 533 -0.43 -35.89 23.63
C LEU A 533 0.62 -34.88 24.07
N ALA A 534 1.71 -35.34 24.69
CA ALA A 534 2.85 -34.51 25.03
C ALA A 534 4.09 -34.96 24.25
N ALA A 535 4.84 -33.98 23.73
CA ALA A 535 6.09 -34.18 23.00
C ALA A 535 7.20 -33.33 23.64
N PRO A 536 8.41 -33.89 23.85
CA PRO A 536 9.56 -33.11 24.31
C PRO A 536 10.06 -32.12 23.25
N ASP A 537 9.85 -32.44 21.96
CA ASP A 537 10.29 -31.64 20.81
C ASP A 537 9.54 -30.31 20.71
N ASP A 538 10.19 -29.29 20.15
CA ASP A 538 9.53 -28.04 19.75
C ASP A 538 8.62 -28.22 18.52
N ALA A 539 7.78 -27.21 18.25
CA ALA A 539 6.81 -27.26 17.15
C ALA A 539 7.47 -27.49 15.79
N PHE A 540 8.64 -26.90 15.54
CA PHE A 540 9.34 -26.99 14.26
C PHE A 540 9.85 -28.41 14.01
N THR A 541 10.52 -28.98 15.01
CA THR A 541 11.09 -30.33 14.96
C THR A 541 9.99 -31.37 14.80
N LEU A 542 8.93 -31.26 15.61
CA LEU A 542 7.82 -32.21 15.54
C LEU A 542 7.03 -32.09 14.22
N ALA A 543 6.85 -30.87 13.70
CA ALA A 543 6.24 -30.66 12.40
C ALA A 543 7.04 -31.32 11.27
N GLY A 544 8.37 -31.21 11.30
CA GLY A 544 9.24 -31.89 10.34
C GLY A 544 9.11 -33.41 10.39
N ARG A 545 8.99 -33.99 11.60
CA ARG A 545 8.78 -35.44 11.79
C ARG A 545 7.40 -35.89 11.30
N LEU A 546 6.35 -35.11 11.56
CA LEU A 546 5.01 -35.37 11.04
C LEU A 546 4.99 -35.30 9.50
N HIS A 547 5.66 -34.30 8.93
CA HIS A 547 5.79 -34.17 7.49
C HIS A 547 6.53 -35.35 6.84
N ALA A 548 7.57 -35.86 7.48
CA ALA A 548 8.29 -37.07 7.04
C ALA A 548 7.41 -38.33 7.04
N LEU A 549 6.34 -38.36 7.84
CA LEU A 549 5.31 -39.42 7.84
C LEU A 549 4.23 -39.20 6.75
N GLY A 550 4.36 -38.16 5.92
CA GLY A 550 3.41 -37.83 4.86
C GLY A 550 2.19 -37.06 5.34
N LEU A 551 2.26 -36.40 6.51
CA LEU A 551 1.20 -35.56 7.08
C LEU A 551 1.30 -34.08 6.71
#